data_AF-A0AAE7L7L5-F1
#
_entry.id   AF-A0AAE7L7L5-F1
#
_cell.length_a   1.000
_cell.length_b   1.000
_cell.length_c   1.000
_cell.angle_alpha   90.00
_cell.angle_beta   90.00
_cell.angle_gamma   90.00
#
_symmetry.space_group_name_H-M   'P 1'
#
loop_
_entity.id
_entity.type
_entity.pdbx_description
1 polymer ?
#
loop_
_entity_poly.entity_id
_entity_poly.type
_entity_poly.pdbx_seq_one_letter_code
_entity_poly.pdbx_strand_id
1 'polypeptide(L)'
;MIQCNSLTDLINLSIDKGDDLNCWIYTNISTWNNSPSSAKFFFIDEDEVYDMADDEVYETENGGYLPLTLRELDLYPWFESGTLVGVIENASITQAPGQNEVDRFIFAANYYREYDDFYDYPDTSA
;
A
#
# COMPACT_ATOMS: atom_id res chain seq x y z
N MET A 1 5.05 -13.02 -0.65
CA MET A 1 5.13 -11.66 -0.07
C MET A 1 6.07 -10.79 -0.89
N ILE A 2 5.69 -9.54 -1.17
CA ILE A 2 6.53 -8.56 -1.87
C ILE A 2 6.75 -7.34 -0.98
N GLN A 3 8.00 -6.90 -0.82
CA GLN A 3 8.34 -5.70 -0.04
C GLN A 3 8.75 -4.55 -0.96
N CYS A 4 8.12 -3.39 -0.81
CA CYS A 4 8.51 -2.13 -1.43
C CYS A 4 9.24 -1.24 -0.41
N ASN A 5 10.42 -0.74 -0.78
CA ASN A 5 11.28 0.04 0.12
C ASN A 5 11.13 1.56 -0.07
N SER A 6 10.34 1.98 -1.04
CA SER A 6 10.08 3.37 -1.36
C SER A 6 8.69 3.55 -1.97
N LEU A 7 8.21 4.79 -2.00
CA LEU A 7 6.97 5.15 -2.67
C LEU A 7 7.05 4.89 -4.18
N THR A 8 8.22 5.10 -4.79
CA THR A 8 8.43 4.78 -6.21
C THR A 8 8.29 3.29 -6.49
N ASP A 9 8.86 2.43 -5.64
CA ASP A 9 8.70 0.97 -5.77
C ASP A 9 7.24 0.55 -5.63
N LEU A 10 6.54 1.14 -4.64
CA LEU A 10 5.13 0.89 -4.40
C LEU A 10 4.29 1.28 -5.62
N ILE A 11 4.42 2.53 -6.10
CA ILE A 11 3.66 3.05 -7.23
C ILE A 11 3.91 2.23 -8.49
N ASN A 12 5.17 1.95 -8.81
CA ASN A 12 5.51 1.16 -9.99
C ASN A 12 4.94 -0.25 -9.91
N LEU A 13 5.08 -0.94 -8.76
CA LEU A 13 4.54 -2.27 -8.58
C LEU A 13 3.01 -2.29 -8.67
N SER A 14 2.33 -1.31 -8.07
CA SER A 14 0.88 -1.18 -8.15
C SER A 14 0.40 -0.91 -9.58
N ILE A 15 1.09 -0.07 -10.35
CA ILE A 15 0.76 0.13 -11.77
C ILE A 15 0.98 -1.16 -12.57
N ASP A 16 2.08 -1.86 -12.33
CA ASP A 16 2.43 -3.05 -13.11
C ASP A 16 1.57 -4.27 -12.78
N LYS A 17 1.16 -4.43 -11.51
CA LYS A 17 0.61 -5.68 -10.98
C LYS A 17 -0.47 -5.52 -9.93
N GLY A 18 -0.87 -4.30 -9.57
CA GLY A 18 -1.74 -4.06 -8.41
C GLY A 18 -3.05 -4.83 -8.46
N ASP A 19 -3.70 -4.89 -9.62
CA ASP A 19 -4.94 -5.65 -9.82
C ASP A 19 -4.72 -7.17 -9.80
N ASP A 20 -3.58 -7.63 -10.32
CA ASP A 20 -3.23 -9.06 -10.39
C ASP A 20 -2.87 -9.65 -9.02
N LEU A 21 -2.33 -8.82 -8.11
CA LEU A 21 -1.88 -9.28 -6.79
C LEU A 21 -3.05 -9.64 -5.87
N ASN A 22 -4.20 -8.97 -6.02
CA ASN A 22 -5.43 -9.21 -5.25
C ASN A 22 -5.19 -9.47 -3.75
N CYS A 23 -4.42 -8.59 -3.10
CA CYS A 23 -3.98 -8.80 -1.72
C CYS A 23 -3.98 -7.51 -0.89
N TRP A 24 -3.80 -7.66 0.42
CA TRP A 24 -3.65 -6.53 1.32
C TRP A 24 -2.21 -6.00 1.33
N ILE A 25 -2.09 -4.69 1.38
CA ILE A 25 -0.84 -3.95 1.55
C ILE A 25 -0.76 -3.50 3.00
N TYR A 26 0.34 -3.83 3.66
CA TYR A 26 0.61 -3.51 5.04
C TYR A 26 1.73 -2.48 5.17
N THR A 27 1.61 -1.57 6.12
CA THR A 27 2.67 -0.61 6.46
C THR A 27 2.61 -0.25 7.95
N ASN A 28 3.70 0.28 8.50
CA ASN A 28 3.64 0.90 9.82
C ASN A 28 2.90 2.23 9.73
N ILE A 29 1.70 2.30 10.30
CA ILE A 29 0.82 3.46 10.11
C ILE A 29 1.37 4.73 10.74
N SER A 30 2.11 4.60 11.85
CA SER A 30 2.79 5.73 12.49
C SER A 30 3.87 6.31 11.57
N THR A 31 4.61 5.46 10.86
CA THR A 31 5.62 5.89 9.88
C THR A 31 4.95 6.56 8.69
N TRP A 32 3.88 5.98 8.14
CA TRP A 32 3.11 6.60 7.06
C TRP A 32 2.60 8.00 7.46
N ASN A 33 1.98 8.15 8.63
CA ASN A 33 1.37 9.42 9.04
C ASN A 33 2.41 10.53 9.31
N ASN A 34 3.63 10.18 9.76
CA ASN A 34 4.66 11.17 10.12
C ASN A 34 5.68 11.43 8.99
N SER A 35 6.00 10.41 8.20
CA SER A 35 7.05 10.46 7.18
C SER A 35 6.77 9.41 6.09
N PRO A 36 5.77 9.64 5.21
CA PRO A 36 5.36 8.70 4.17
C PRO A 36 6.51 8.20 3.27
N SER A 37 7.47 9.07 2.96
CA SER A 37 8.63 8.76 2.12
C SER A 37 9.61 7.75 2.75
N SER A 38 9.52 7.54 4.06
CA SER A 38 10.31 6.54 4.79
C SER A 38 9.54 5.25 5.10
N ALA A 39 8.25 5.19 4.74
CA ALA A 39 7.43 4.02 4.97
C ALA A 39 7.86 2.86 4.05
N LYS A 40 7.74 1.65 4.58
CA LYS A 40 7.90 0.39 3.83
C LYS A 40 6.54 -0.25 3.67
N PHE A 41 6.34 -0.94 2.57
CA PHE A 41 5.06 -1.55 2.22
C PHE A 41 5.24 -3.03 1.93
N PHE A 42 4.29 -3.84 2.38
CA PHE A 42 4.33 -5.29 2.26
C PHE A 42 3.02 -5.75 1.62
N PHE A 43 3.11 -6.27 0.40
CA PHE A 43 2.01 -6.98 -0.25
C PHE A 43 2.02 -8.41 0.27
N ILE A 44 0.96 -8.76 0.99
CA ILE A 44 0.85 -10.05 1.69
C ILE A 44 -0.41 -10.72 1.20
N ASP A 45 -0.21 -11.83 0.48
CA ASP A 45 -1.27 -12.71 0.02
C ASP A 45 -1.78 -13.53 1.21
N GLU A 46 -3.10 -13.53 1.41
CA GLU A 46 -3.73 -14.27 2.51
C GLU A 46 -3.58 -15.78 2.33
N ASP A 47 -3.59 -16.28 1.08
CA ASP A 47 -3.42 -17.70 0.80
C ASP A 47 -2.00 -18.15 1.19
N GLU A 48 -0.99 -17.30 0.92
CA GLU A 48 0.39 -17.57 1.35
C GLU A 48 0.51 -17.67 2.88
N VAL A 49 -0.21 -16.82 3.62
CA VAL A 49 -0.19 -16.86 5.10
C VAL A 49 -0.99 -18.06 5.63
N TYR A 50 -2.11 -18.39 4.99
CA TYR A 50 -2.95 -19.52 5.39
C TYR A 50 -2.23 -20.87 5.26
N ASP A 51 -1.33 -20.98 4.28
CA ASP A 51 -0.52 -22.20 4.07
C ASP A 51 0.68 -22.33 5.04
N MET A 52 0.95 -21.31 5.86
CA MET A 52 2.03 -21.35 6.87
C MET A 52 1.64 -22.18 8.10
N ALA A 53 2.64 -22.68 8.83
CA ALA A 53 2.39 -23.35 10.10
C ALA A 53 1.96 -22.36 11.20
N ASP A 54 1.14 -22.81 12.15
CA ASP A 54 0.63 -22.00 13.26
C ASP A 54 1.74 -21.33 14.10
N ASP A 55 2.94 -21.94 14.19
CA ASP A 55 4.09 -21.40 14.91
C ASP A 55 4.95 -20.43 14.08
N GLU A 56 4.62 -20.25 12.80
CA GLU A 56 5.26 -19.31 11.87
C GLU A 56 4.43 -18.05 11.62
N VAL A 57 3.24 -17.95 12.20
CA VAL A 57 2.33 -16.80 12.08
C VAL A 57 1.99 -16.19 13.44
N TYR A 58 1.49 -14.96 13.42
CA TYR A 58 0.89 -14.33 14.60
C TYR A 58 -0.41 -13.62 14.21
N GLU A 59 -1.38 -13.61 15.12
CA GLU A 59 -2.60 -12.82 14.98
C GLU A 59 -2.30 -11.33 15.23
N THR A 60 -2.73 -10.46 14.32
CA THR A 60 -2.53 -9.01 14.45
C THR A 60 -3.62 -8.37 15.30
N GLU A 61 -3.33 -7.21 15.90
CA GLU A 61 -4.35 -6.44 16.65
C GLU A 61 -5.52 -5.97 15.78
N ASN A 62 -5.33 -5.88 14.46
CA ASN A 62 -6.36 -5.48 13.50
C ASN A 62 -7.15 -6.67 12.93
N GLY A 63 -6.93 -7.87 13.48
CA GLY A 63 -7.43 -9.12 12.93
C GLY A 63 -6.56 -9.65 11.78
N GLY A 64 -6.75 -10.92 11.45
CA GLY A 64 -5.93 -11.61 10.45
C GLY A 64 -4.59 -12.11 11.01
N TYR A 65 -3.88 -12.86 10.18
CA TYR A 65 -2.59 -13.46 10.50
C TYR A 65 -1.50 -12.86 9.62
N LEU A 66 -0.30 -12.74 10.16
CA LEU A 66 0.89 -12.32 9.42
C LEU A 66 2.08 -13.23 9.76
N PRO A 67 3.08 -13.34 8.86
CA PRO A 67 4.32 -14.06 9.16
C PRO A 67 5.00 -13.52 10.42
N LEU A 68 5.42 -14.41 11.32
CA LEU A 68 6.04 -14.08 12.61
C LEU A 68 7.28 -13.18 12.46
N THR A 69 7.99 -13.29 11.33
CA THR A 69 9.16 -12.45 11.00
C THR A 69 8.83 -10.96 10.86
N LEU A 70 7.55 -10.60 10.68
CA LEU A 70 7.09 -9.22 10.54
C LEU A 70 6.59 -8.61 11.85
N ARG A 71 6.52 -9.38 12.94
CA ARG A 71 5.91 -8.95 14.21
C ARG A 71 6.51 -7.67 14.79
N GLU A 72 7.81 -7.51 14.68
CA GLU A 72 8.54 -6.34 15.20
C GLU A 72 8.36 -5.07 14.33
N LEU A 73 7.69 -5.18 13.17
CA LEU A 73 7.49 -4.07 12.24
C LEU A 73 6.22 -3.26 12.51
N ASP A 74 5.37 -3.71 13.45
CA ASP A 74 4.14 -3.02 13.87
C ASP A 74 3.29 -2.62 12.65
N LEU A 75 2.89 -3.64 11.88
CA LEU A 75 2.20 -3.48 10.60
C LEU A 75 0.69 -3.30 10.78
N TYR A 76 0.13 -2.40 9.98
CA TYR A 76 -1.28 -2.10 9.88
C TYR A 76 -1.79 -2.38 8.46
N PRO A 77 -2.97 -2.99 8.27
CA PRO A 77 -3.59 -3.18 6.95
C PRO A 77 -3.95 -1.82 6.35
N TRP A 78 -3.29 -1.42 5.27
CA TRP A 78 -3.33 -0.05 4.76
C TRP A 78 -4.26 0.12 3.56
N PHE A 79 -4.10 -0.69 2.53
CA PHE A 79 -4.93 -0.69 1.31
C PHE A 79 -5.06 -2.11 0.76
N GLU A 80 -6.20 -2.42 0.15
CA GLU A 80 -6.27 -3.50 -0.84
C GLU A 80 -5.55 -3.06 -2.11
N SER A 81 -4.87 -4.01 -2.78
CA SER A 81 -4.03 -3.71 -3.93
C SER A 81 -4.80 -3.04 -5.08
N GLY A 82 -6.02 -3.50 -5.37
CA GLY A 82 -6.90 -2.88 -6.38
C GLY A 82 -7.38 -1.49 -5.99
N THR A 83 -7.67 -1.25 -4.70
CA THR A 83 -8.00 0.11 -4.22
C THR A 83 -6.83 1.06 -4.43
N LEU A 84 -5.60 0.61 -4.18
CA LEU A 84 -4.42 1.43 -4.42
C LEU A 84 -4.23 1.75 -5.91
N VAL A 85 -4.55 0.82 -6.82
CA VAL A 85 -4.59 1.09 -8.27
C VAL A 85 -5.56 2.23 -8.56
N GLY A 86 -6.79 2.16 -8.05
CA GLY A 86 -7.77 3.23 -8.22
C GLY A 86 -7.28 4.59 -7.71
N VAL A 87 -6.58 4.64 -6.57
CA VAL A 87 -5.95 5.87 -6.04
C VAL A 87 -4.92 6.43 -7.01
N ILE A 88 -4.06 5.58 -7.57
CA ILE A 88 -3.00 5.98 -8.52
C ILE A 88 -3.60 6.51 -9.82
N GLU A 89 -4.61 5.82 -10.36
CA GLU A 89 -5.26 6.19 -11.62
C GLU A 89 -6.01 7.51 -11.51
N ASN A 90 -6.86 7.68 -10.49
CA ASN A 90 -7.64 8.91 -10.30
C ASN A 90 -6.74 10.13 -10.00
N ALA A 91 -5.60 9.90 -9.33
CA ALA A 91 -4.61 10.94 -9.10
C ALA A 91 -3.67 11.18 -10.31
N SER A 92 -3.86 10.47 -11.42
CA SER A 92 -3.04 10.56 -12.65
C SER A 92 -1.54 10.43 -12.37
N ILE A 93 -1.14 9.45 -11.56
CA ILE A 93 0.25 9.16 -11.22
C ILE A 93 0.85 8.22 -12.25
N THR A 94 2.02 8.57 -12.79
CA THR A 94 2.71 7.73 -13.79
C THR A 94 3.82 6.89 -13.18
N GLN A 95 4.33 5.94 -13.97
CA GLN A 95 5.54 5.18 -13.60
C GLN A 95 6.76 6.10 -13.50
N ALA A 96 7.69 5.72 -12.62
CA ALA A 96 8.85 6.54 -12.27
C ALA A 96 8.47 7.99 -11.90
N PRO A 97 7.54 8.17 -10.94
CA PRO A 97 6.96 9.46 -10.62
C PRO A 97 8.02 10.47 -10.16
N GLY A 98 7.89 11.71 -10.62
CA GLY A 98 8.64 12.83 -10.07
C GLY A 98 8.14 13.24 -8.68
N GLN A 99 8.84 14.18 -8.01
CA GLN A 99 8.47 14.61 -6.65
C GLN A 99 7.04 15.16 -6.55
N ASN A 100 6.58 15.94 -7.54
CA ASN A 100 5.21 16.47 -7.55
C ASN A 100 4.16 15.36 -7.62
N GLU A 101 4.45 14.29 -8.37
CA GLU A 101 3.56 13.12 -8.46
C GLU A 101 3.56 12.33 -7.16
N VAL A 102 4.73 12.18 -6.52
CA VAL A 102 4.83 11.56 -5.19
C VAL A 102 4.03 12.34 -4.15
N ASP A 103 4.12 13.67 -4.13
CA ASP A 103 3.37 14.51 -3.19
C ASP A 103 1.85 14.39 -3.43
N ARG A 104 1.44 14.36 -4.70
CA ARG A 104 0.04 14.14 -5.09
C ARG A 104 -0.45 12.74 -4.75
N PHE A 105 0.39 11.71 -4.91
CA PHE A 105 0.07 10.35 -4.49
C PHE A 105 -0.20 10.28 -2.98
N ILE A 106 0.68 10.87 -2.17
CA ILE A 106 0.49 10.93 -0.71
C ILE A 106 -0.82 11.63 -0.36
N PHE A 107 -1.13 12.75 -1.03
CA PHE A 107 -2.39 13.46 -0.85
C PHE A 107 -3.60 12.57 -1.20
N ALA A 108 -3.60 11.96 -2.38
CA ALA A 108 -4.70 11.11 -2.85
C ALA A 108 -4.92 9.88 -1.96
N ALA A 109 -3.84 9.22 -1.52
CA ALA A 109 -3.91 8.10 -0.60
C ALA A 109 -4.52 8.50 0.76
N ASN A 110 -4.15 9.67 1.29
CA ASN A 110 -4.74 10.17 2.53
C ASN A 110 -6.19 10.63 2.34
N TYR A 111 -6.52 11.24 1.20
CA TYR A 111 -7.88 11.61 0.84
C TYR A 111 -8.78 10.37 0.84
N TYR A 112 -8.38 9.30 0.15
CA TYR A 112 -9.14 8.05 0.15
C TYR A 112 -9.33 7.51 1.58
N ARG A 113 -8.28 7.48 2.39
CA ARG A 113 -8.37 6.97 3.78
C ARG A 113 -9.29 7.80 4.68
N GLU A 114 -9.46 9.10 4.41
CA GLU A 114 -10.31 9.99 5.19
C GLU A 114 -11.77 9.96 4.71
N TYR A 115 -12.00 9.87 3.40
CA TYR A 115 -13.31 10.06 2.79
C TYR A 115 -13.92 8.79 2.17
N ASP A 116 -13.16 7.70 2.07
CA ASP A 116 -13.52 6.48 1.32
C ASP A 116 -13.96 6.82 -0.12
N ASP A 117 -13.22 7.73 -0.76
CA ASP A 117 -13.51 8.26 -2.08
C ASP A 117 -12.21 8.58 -2.84
N PHE A 118 -12.23 8.52 -4.17
CA PHE A 118 -11.06 8.77 -4.99
C PHE A 118 -10.85 10.27 -5.21
N TYR A 119 -9.59 10.71 -5.06
CA TYR A 119 -9.21 12.07 -5.44
C TYR A 119 -9.10 12.17 -6.97
N ASP A 120 -10.11 12.74 -7.60
CA ASP A 120 -10.14 13.01 -9.05
C ASP A 120 -9.26 14.23 -9.36
N TYR A 121 -8.02 13.96 -9.80
CA TYR A 121 -7.12 15.03 -10.23
C TYR A 121 -7.58 15.54 -11.59
N PRO A 122 -7.92 16.83 -11.73
CA PRO A 122 -8.44 17.36 -12.97
C PRO A 122 -7.41 17.14 -14.08
N ASP A 123 -7.82 16.34 -15.06
CA ASP A 123 -7.01 16.03 -16.23
C ASP A 123 -6.64 17.35 -16.92
N THR A 124 -5.36 17.72 -16.88
CA THR A 124 -4.86 18.84 -17.69
C THR A 124 -4.64 18.36 -19.11
N SER A 125 -5.67 17.80 -19.73
CA SER A 125 -5.72 17.58 -21.16
C SER A 125 -6.01 18.93 -21.82
N ALA A 126 -4.93 19.63 -22.19
CA ALA A 126 -4.95 20.74 -23.14
C ALA A 126 -4.84 20.22 -24.58
#